data_AF-A0A382NPM1-F1
#
_entry.id   AF-A0A382NPM1-F1
#
_cell.length_a   1.000
_cell.length_b   1.000
_cell.length_c   1.000
_cell.angle_alpha   90.00
_cell.angle_beta   90.00
_cell.angle_gamma   90.00
#
_symmetry.space_group_name_H-M   'P 1'
#
loop_
_entity.id
_entity.type
_entity.pdbx_description
1 polymer ?
#
loop_
_entity_poly.entity_id
_entity_poly.type
_entity_poly.pdbx_seq_one_letter_code
_entity_poly.pdbx_strand_id
1 'polypeptide(L)'
;QLVRPQGIRVSSGTPQILSVFGDEVFINVGSENGVHKGYRFAVYPSREHAEGLDPDHRIAVVEVEDIIGARVSRVTALSSDGNIGIGDRLELIGIEPE
;
A
#
# COMPACT_ATOMS: atom_id res chain seq x y z
N GLN A 1 -17.76 -8.18 7.28
CA GLN A 1 -17.20 -7.41 8.41
C GLN A 1 -15.69 -7.41 8.22
N LEU A 2 -15.05 -6.28 7.88
CA LEU A 2 -13.59 -6.23 7.72
C LEU A 2 -12.93 -6.52 9.07
N VAL A 3 -11.99 -7.47 9.09
CA VAL A 3 -11.13 -7.69 10.25
C VAL A 3 -10.01 -6.65 10.18
N ARG A 4 -9.76 -5.95 11.28
CA ARG A 4 -8.65 -5.00 11.38
C ARG A 4 -7.36 -5.76 11.76
N PRO A 5 -6.32 -5.75 10.90
CA PRO A 5 -5.02 -6.27 11.25
C PRO A 5 -4.46 -5.61 12.50
N GLN A 6 -3.81 -6.40 13.36
CA GLN A 6 -3.10 -5.84 14.48
C GLN A 6 -1.69 -5.42 14.06
N GLY A 7 -1.54 -4.10 13.84
CA GLY A 7 -0.29 -3.36 13.98
C GLY A 7 0.87 -3.79 13.09
N ILE A 8 0.89 -3.30 11.84
CA ILE A 8 2.10 -3.35 11.03
C ILE A 8 3.19 -2.51 11.71
N ARG A 9 4.31 -3.14 12.10
CA ARG A 9 5.45 -2.44 12.70
C ARG A 9 6.44 -2.04 11.63
N VAL A 10 6.34 -0.80 11.15
CA VAL A 10 7.29 -0.26 10.17
C VAL A 10 8.57 0.10 10.91
N SER A 11 9.58 -0.76 10.82
CA SER A 11 10.82 -0.64 11.61
C SER A 11 11.68 0.57 11.22
N SER A 12 11.39 1.25 10.10
CA SER A 12 11.97 2.55 9.75
C SER A 12 11.27 3.17 8.54
N GLY A 13 10.20 3.95 8.74
CA GLY A 13 9.61 4.80 7.70
C GLY A 13 8.08 4.78 7.65
N THR A 14 7.51 5.66 6.83
CA THR A 14 6.08 5.64 6.48
C THR A 14 5.86 4.56 5.41
N PRO A 15 4.81 3.72 5.49
CA PRO A 15 4.42 2.81 4.42
C PRO A 15 4.19 3.56 3.11
N GLN A 16 4.84 3.13 2.03
CA GLN A 16 4.85 3.83 0.75
C GLN A 16 4.98 2.87 -0.44
N ILE A 17 4.54 3.34 -1.60
CA ILE A 17 4.88 2.76 -2.90
C ILE A 17 6.38 2.93 -3.12
N LEU A 18 7.06 1.81 -3.37
CA LEU A 18 8.49 1.76 -3.63
C LEU A 18 8.80 1.87 -5.14
N SER A 19 8.02 1.17 -5.97
CA SER A 19 8.19 1.17 -7.42
C SER A 19 6.92 0.70 -8.13
N VAL A 20 6.75 1.15 -9.38
CA VAL A 20 5.67 0.75 -10.29
C VAL A 20 6.30 0.33 -11.62
N PHE A 21 6.01 -0.90 -12.07
CA PHE A 21 6.52 -1.46 -13.33
C PHE A 21 5.37 -2.08 -14.14
N GLY A 22 4.80 -1.30 -15.05
CA GLY A 22 3.56 -1.69 -15.72
C GLY A 22 2.45 -1.84 -14.68
N ASP A 23 1.88 -3.04 -14.58
CA ASP A 23 0.83 -3.36 -13.60
C ASP A 23 1.40 -3.86 -12.26
N GLU A 24 2.71 -4.10 -12.17
CA GLU A 24 3.35 -4.57 -10.93
C GLU A 24 3.65 -3.39 -9.99
N VAL A 25 3.11 -3.43 -8.79
CA VAL A 25 3.33 -2.40 -7.76
C VAL A 25 4.02 -3.03 -6.56
N PHE A 26 5.06 -2.36 -6.04
CA PHE A 26 5.82 -2.82 -4.89
C PHE A 26 5.75 -1.80 -3.78
N ILE A 27 5.63 -2.27 -2.54
CA ILE A 27 5.52 -1.43 -1.34
C ILE A 27 6.69 -1.70 -0.39
N ASN A 28 7.09 -0.70 0.38
CA ASN A 28 8.19 -0.80 1.36
C ASN A 28 7.78 -1.48 2.68
N VAL A 29 6.80 -2.39 2.61
CA VAL A 29 6.26 -3.14 3.75
C VAL A 29 6.37 -4.64 3.44
N GLY A 30 6.95 -5.42 4.33
CA GLY A 30 7.18 -6.86 4.18
C GLY A 30 6.99 -7.64 5.47
N SER A 31 7.58 -8.84 5.54
CA SER A 31 7.37 -9.77 6.65
C SER A 31 7.81 -9.23 8.02
N GLU A 32 8.88 -8.42 8.10
CA GLU A 32 9.27 -7.76 9.36
C GLU A 32 8.22 -6.78 9.86
N ASN A 33 7.38 -6.31 8.95
CA ASN A 33 6.32 -5.38 9.27
C ASN A 33 5.01 -6.09 9.64
N GLY A 34 4.92 -7.43 9.56
CA GLY A 34 3.71 -8.17 9.90
C GLY A 34 2.58 -8.04 8.86
N VAL A 35 2.93 -7.76 7.61
CA VAL A 35 1.98 -7.79 6.49
C VAL A 35 1.67 -9.25 6.11
N HIS A 36 0.44 -9.52 5.70
CA HIS A 36 0.02 -10.82 5.19
C HIS A 36 -0.60 -10.66 3.79
N LYS A 37 -0.62 -11.75 3.01
CA LYS A 37 -1.39 -11.79 1.76
C LYS A 37 -2.86 -11.47 2.03
N GLY A 38 -3.50 -10.75 1.10
CA GLY A 38 -4.87 -10.25 1.24
C GLY A 38 -4.99 -8.96 2.08
N TYR A 39 -3.92 -8.48 2.71
CA TYR A 39 -3.95 -7.17 3.39
C TYR A 39 -4.15 -6.07 2.35
N ARG A 40 -5.04 -5.13 2.67
CA ARG A 40 -5.38 -4.00 1.80
C ARG A 40 -4.86 -2.70 2.36
N PHE A 41 -4.34 -1.88 1.47
CA PHE A 41 -3.89 -0.53 1.77
C PHE A 41 -4.66 0.49 0.93
N ALA A 42 -5.11 1.56 1.57
CA ALA A 42 -5.46 2.78 0.87
C ALA A 42 -4.18 3.50 0.43
N VAL A 43 -4.18 3.99 -0.80
CA VAL A 43 -3.08 4.76 -1.37
C VAL A 43 -3.48 6.24 -1.40
N TYR A 44 -2.59 7.10 -0.91
CA TYR A 44 -2.74 8.56 -0.92
C TYR A 44 -1.55 9.20 -1.64
N PRO A 45 -1.76 10.27 -2.41
CA PRO A 45 -0.70 10.86 -3.22
C PRO A 45 0.42 11.41 -2.34
N SER A 46 1.67 11.19 -2.75
CA SER A 46 2.84 11.81 -2.13
C SER A 46 2.79 13.34 -2.29
N ARG A 47 3.60 14.09 -1.53
CA ARG A 47 3.66 15.55 -1.70
C ARG A 47 4.10 15.97 -3.11
N GLU A 48 4.98 15.17 -3.72
CA GLU A 48 5.50 15.42 -5.06
C GLU A 48 4.48 15.01 -6.13
N HIS A 49 3.67 13.99 -5.87
CA HIS A 49 2.64 13.49 -6.78
C HIS A 49 1.32 14.27 -6.67
N ALA A 50 1.07 14.92 -5.54
CA ALA A 50 -0.17 15.65 -5.27
C ALA A 50 -0.32 16.98 -6.04
N GLU A 51 0.39 17.23 -7.15
CA GLU A 51 0.32 18.48 -7.94
C GLU A 51 -1.14 18.82 -8.37
N GLY A 52 -1.91 19.44 -7.47
CA GLY A 52 -3.34 19.75 -7.65
C GLY A 52 -4.32 18.74 -7.03
N LEU A 53 -3.86 17.65 -6.42
CA LEU A 53 -4.70 16.70 -5.69
C LEU A 53 -4.73 17.04 -4.19
N ASP A 54 -5.88 16.82 -3.55
CA ASP A 54 -5.95 16.85 -2.09
C ASP A 54 -5.09 15.71 -1.53
N PRO A 55 -4.09 15.99 -0.66
CA PRO A 55 -3.20 14.97 -0.12
C PRO A 55 -3.93 13.89 0.69
N ASP A 56 -5.14 14.16 1.16
CA ASP A 56 -5.97 13.21 1.91
C ASP A 56 -7.01 12.51 1.02
N HIS A 57 -7.04 12.85 -0.28
CA HIS A 57 -7.84 12.12 -1.25
C HIS A 57 -7.20 10.76 -1.55
N ARG A 58 -7.92 9.69 -1.23
CA ARG A 58 -7.51 8.33 -1.57
C ARG A 58 -7.57 8.14 -3.09
N ILE A 59 -6.44 7.79 -3.69
CA ILE A 59 -6.30 7.61 -5.14
C ILE A 59 -6.43 6.15 -5.58
N ALA A 60 -6.18 5.20 -4.68
CA ALA A 60 -6.32 3.77 -4.98
C ALA A 60 -6.53 2.90 -3.74
N VAL A 61 -6.89 1.65 -3.97
CA VAL A 61 -6.78 0.54 -3.01
C VAL A 61 -5.94 -0.55 -3.64
N VAL A 62 -4.95 -1.03 -2.90
CA VAL A 62 -4.06 -2.12 -3.32
C VAL A 62 -4.14 -3.28 -2.33
N GLU A 63 -3.99 -4.51 -2.82
CA GLU A 63 -3.99 -5.73 -2.03
C GLU A 63 -2.67 -6.48 -2.15
N VAL A 64 -2.18 -7.00 -1.03
CA VAL A 64 -0.93 -7.77 -0.98
C VAL A 64 -1.13 -9.14 -1.62
N GLU A 65 -0.47 -9.33 -2.76
CA GLU A 65 -0.47 -10.59 -3.50
C GLU A 65 0.69 -11.50 -3.06
N ASP A 66 1.86 -10.91 -2.82
CA ASP A 66 3.05 -11.66 -2.41
C ASP A 66 3.98 -10.88 -1.48
N ILE A 67 4.67 -11.60 -0.60
CA ILE A 67 5.62 -11.04 0.35
C ILE A 67 7.01 -11.48 -0.07
N ILE A 68 7.72 -10.58 -0.74
CA ILE A 68 9.01 -10.88 -1.38
C ILE A 68 10.13 -10.97 -0.35
N GLY A 69 10.04 -10.19 0.73
CA GLY A 69 11.04 -10.25 1.78
C GLY A 69 10.67 -9.44 3.02
N ALA A 70 11.70 -9.16 3.82
CA ALA A 70 11.59 -8.48 5.10
C ALA A 70 10.81 -7.14 5.04
N ARG A 71 11.03 -6.35 3.98
CA ARG A 71 10.51 -4.97 3.85
C ARG A 71 9.92 -4.66 2.48
N VAL A 72 9.61 -5.70 1.70
CA VAL A 72 9.07 -5.54 0.36
C VAL A 72 7.97 -6.56 0.13
N SER A 73 6.83 -6.08 -0.39
CA SER A 73 5.73 -6.90 -0.87
C SER A 73 5.29 -6.41 -2.25
N ARG A 74 4.76 -7.34 -3.04
CA ARG A 74 4.04 -7.05 -4.27
C ARG A 74 2.56 -6.86 -3.95
N VAL A 75 1.97 -5.84 -4.55
CA VAL A 75 0.56 -5.55 -4.44
C VAL A 75 -0.09 -5.42 -5.82
N THR A 76 -1.38 -5.72 -5.89
CA THR A 76 -2.22 -5.49 -7.06
C THR A 76 -3.23 -4.38 -6.76
N ALA A 77 -3.53 -3.54 -7.74
CA ALA A 77 -4.56 -2.51 -7.59
C ALA A 77 -5.95 -3.13 -7.74
N LEU A 78 -6.80 -2.96 -6.72
CA LEU A 78 -8.21 -3.39 -6.76
C LEU A 78 -9.13 -2.32 -7.32
N SER A 79 -8.78 -1.05 -7.10
CA SER A 79 -9.47 0.12 -7.61
C SER A 79 -8.51 1.29 -7.69
N SER A 80 -8.60 2.10 -8.74
CA SER A 80 -7.80 3.31 -8.90
C SER A 80 -8.65 4.44 -9.46
N ASP A 81 -8.73 5.55 -8.72
CA ASP A 81 -9.33 6.81 -9.18
C ASP A 81 -8.25 7.76 -9.77
N GLY A 82 -6.96 7.38 -9.65
CA GLY A 82 -5.82 8.09 -10.21
C GLY A 82 -4.62 7.17 -10.44
N ASN A 83 -3.54 7.72 -10.98
CA ASN A 83 -2.29 6.97 -11.16
C ASN A 83 -1.63 6.71 -9.80
N ILE A 84 -1.05 5.53 -9.61
CA ILE A 84 -0.20 5.21 -8.45
C ILE A 84 1.25 5.57 -8.81
N GLY A 85 1.92 6.29 -7.93
CA GLY A 85 3.29 6.78 -8.12
C GLY A 85 4.23 6.41 -6.97
N ILE A 86 5.53 6.50 -7.23
CA ILE A 86 6.57 6.27 -6.22
C ILE A 86 6.42 7.29 -5.08
N GLY A 87 6.56 6.82 -3.84
CA GLY A 87 6.47 7.65 -2.65
C GLY A 87 5.05 7.93 -2.17
N ASP A 88 4.02 7.50 -2.91
CA ASP A 88 2.63 7.57 -2.46
C ASP A 88 2.47 6.79 -1.16
N ARG A 89 1.69 7.35 -0.23
CA ARG A 89 1.56 6.87 1.14
C ARG A 89 0.54 5.75 1.21
N LEU A 90 0.78 4.80 2.12
CA LEU A 90 -0.09 3.68 2.36
C LEU A 90 -0.67 3.73 3.77
N GLU A 91 -1.95 3.44 3.88
CA GLU A 91 -2.64 3.24 5.15
C GLU A 91 -3.33 1.88 5.14
N LEU A 92 -3.07 1.07 6.16
CA LEU A 92 -3.67 -0.25 6.28
C LEU A 92 -5.16 -0.13 6.60
N ILE A 93 -6.02 -0.62 5.70
CA ILE A 93 -7.48 -0.51 5.84
C ILE A 93 -8.17 -1.82 6.21
N GLY A 94 -7.50 -2.96 6.08
CA GLY A 94 -7.96 -4.23 6.64
C GLY A 94 -7.63 -5.46 5.81
N ILE A 95 -8.28 -6.57 6.15
CA ILE A 95 -8.45 -7.75 5.28
C ILE A 95 -9.93 -7.96 4.97
N GLU A 96 -10.23 -8.38 3.74
CA GLU A 96 -11.52 -9.03 3.50
C GLU A 96 -11.42 -10.46 4.08
N PRO A 97 -12.35 -10.87 4.96
CA PRO A 97 -12.40 -12.26 5.38
C PRO A 97 -12.82 -13.14 4.20
N GLU A 98 -12.17 -14.30 4.06
CA GLU A 98 -12.69 -15.42 3.28
C GLU A 98 -14.06 -15.90 3.82
#